data_AF-A0A7C5VNN6-F1
#
_entry.id   AF-A0A7C5VNN6-F1
#
_cell.length_a   1.000
_cell.length_b   1.000
_cell.length_c   1.000
_cell.angle_alpha   90.00
_cell.angle_beta   90.00
_cell.angle_gamma   90.00
#
_symmetry.space_group_name_H-M   'P 1'
#
loop_
_entity.id
_entity.type
_entity.pdbx_description
1 polymer ?
#
loop_
_entity_poly.entity_id
_entity_poly.type
_entity_poly.pdbx_seq_one_letter_code
_entity_poly.pdbx_strand_id
1 'polypeptide(L)'
;MDLYKSIPSSKPFNELAERLKKFDEGAEFQGVILQPMILKKNYELLLGSKKDPQFGAVIAFGAGGTSAELTQDLSVGLPPLNQVLARRLIEGTRIYKIAQESPFRSSFQLLEEILVKFSQIVIDFPEIREMEINPLIVNENGVVAVDARIVIDPNAVLGETKPYEHLVISPYPKKYITRFTLKNGVEVTLRPIKPEDENLLRKFYCSPSEETIRPRFFQVFREVPRETLIRHCHLDYNREMAIIAERERESERRIIGISMLTADPGRKSGEFAVVVGDQWQGLGLGSRLTDCIIEIGREMGLERIYAFISSDNSRMINLCTKKGFKFEKINGELVKAGLNII
;
A
#
# COMPACT_ATOMS: atom_id res chain seq x y z
N MET A 1 -5.90 37.05 10.44
CA MET A 1 -6.59 37.86 11.46
C MET A 1 -5.95 37.49 12.79
N ASP A 2 -5.32 38.44 13.49
CA ASP A 2 -4.61 38.20 14.75
C ASP A 2 -5.62 37.84 15.86
N LEU A 3 -5.80 36.54 16.14
CA LEU A 3 -6.69 36.04 17.21
C LEU A 3 -6.34 36.62 18.59
N TYR A 4 -5.09 37.01 18.81
CA TYR A 4 -4.60 37.61 20.06
C TYR A 4 -5.03 39.06 20.28
N LYS A 5 -5.44 39.79 19.24
CA LYS A 5 -5.88 41.20 19.38
C LYS A 5 -7.36 41.34 19.74
N SER A 6 -8.13 40.25 19.69
CA SER A 6 -9.56 40.21 19.97
C SER A 6 -9.89 39.14 21.02
N ILE A 7 -9.14 39.11 22.13
CA ILE A 7 -9.44 38.22 23.25
C ILE A 7 -10.87 38.54 23.71
N PRO A 8 -11.83 37.59 23.65
CA PRO A 8 -13.17 37.82 24.16
C PRO A 8 -13.10 38.19 25.64
N SER A 9 -14.03 39.03 26.12
CA SER A 9 -14.17 39.33 27.56
C SER A 9 -14.09 38.04 28.38
N SER A 10 -13.54 38.03 29.60
CA SER A 10 -13.41 36.81 30.43
C SER A 10 -14.72 36.09 30.77
N LYS A 11 -15.87 36.67 30.41
CA LYS A 11 -17.21 36.17 30.73
C LYS A 11 -17.54 34.80 30.11
N PRO A 12 -17.41 34.54 28.79
CA PRO A 12 -17.69 33.22 28.22
C PRO A 12 -16.74 32.14 28.75
N PHE A 13 -15.51 32.51 29.09
CA PHE A 13 -14.53 31.60 29.69
C PHE A 13 -14.97 31.14 31.09
N ASN A 14 -15.36 32.08 31.95
CA ASN A 14 -15.86 31.77 33.29
C ASN A 14 -17.16 30.96 33.24
N GLU A 15 -18.08 31.30 32.33
CA GLU A 15 -19.32 30.54 32.13
C GLU A 15 -19.06 29.09 31.71
N LEU A 16 -18.04 28.86 30.87
CA LEU A 16 -17.67 27.52 30.41
C LEU A 16 -17.03 26.69 31.53
N ALA A 17 -16.14 27.30 32.34
CA ALA A 17 -15.56 26.66 33.51
C ALA A 17 -16.62 26.29 34.58
N GLU A 18 -17.60 27.17 34.83
CA GLU A 18 -18.71 26.86 35.73
C GLU A 18 -19.62 25.75 35.21
N ARG A 19 -19.90 25.74 33.90
CA ARG A 19 -20.69 24.66 33.27
C ARG A 19 -19.97 23.32 33.36
N LEU A 20 -18.66 23.28 33.15
CA LEU A 20 -17.87 22.05 33.28
C LEU A 20 -17.96 21.49 34.70
N LYS A 21 -17.74 22.32 35.73
CA LYS A 21 -17.87 21.88 37.13
C LYS A 21 -19.27 21.40 37.52
N LYS A 22 -20.32 21.97 36.92
CA LYS A 22 -21.70 21.50 37.12
C LYS A 22 -21.97 20.17 36.43
N PHE A 23 -21.29 19.90 35.32
CA PHE A 23 -21.44 18.65 34.58
C PHE A 23 -20.62 17.51 35.22
N ASP A 24 -19.40 17.81 35.67
CA ASP A 24 -18.51 16.91 36.38
C ASP A 24 -17.68 17.68 37.41
N GLU A 25 -17.97 17.45 38.71
CA GLU A 25 -17.27 18.11 39.81
C GLU A 25 -15.78 17.73 39.88
N GLY A 26 -15.40 16.58 39.33
CA GLY A 26 -14.02 16.09 39.29
C GLY A 26 -13.23 16.55 38.07
N ALA A 27 -13.85 17.24 37.12
CA ALA A 27 -13.18 17.68 35.89
C ALA A 27 -12.14 18.76 36.16
N GLU A 28 -10.90 18.49 35.74
CA GLU A 28 -9.81 19.47 35.78
C GLU A 28 -9.96 20.46 34.63
N PHE A 29 -10.01 21.76 34.93
CA PHE A 29 -10.10 22.81 33.92
C PHE A 29 -8.74 23.48 33.71
N GLN A 30 -8.03 23.07 32.67
CA GLN A 30 -6.69 23.57 32.36
C GLN A 30 -6.70 24.84 31.50
N GLY A 31 -7.79 25.11 30.78
CA GLY A 31 -7.94 26.30 29.94
C GLY A 31 -8.89 26.08 28.77
N VAL A 32 -8.81 26.97 27.77
CA VAL A 32 -9.58 26.88 26.53
C VAL A 32 -8.68 27.02 25.31
N ILE A 33 -9.04 26.33 24.23
CA ILE A 33 -8.45 26.55 22.91
C ILE A 33 -9.35 27.53 22.17
N LEU A 34 -8.80 28.67 21.78
CA LEU A 34 -9.52 29.64 20.94
C LEU A 34 -9.37 29.26 19.46
N GLN A 35 -10.49 28.99 18.80
CA GLN A 35 -10.54 28.66 17.38
C GLN A 35 -11.45 29.64 16.63
N PRO A 36 -11.15 29.96 15.37
CA PRO A 36 -12.08 30.70 14.51
C PRO A 36 -13.43 29.96 14.38
N MET A 37 -14.53 30.68 14.60
CA MET A 37 -15.86 30.10 14.41
C MET A 37 -16.17 29.98 12.91
N ILE A 38 -16.45 28.76 12.45
CA ILE A 38 -16.87 28.49 11.07
C ILE A 38 -18.38 28.70 10.95
N LEU A 39 -18.78 29.87 10.45
CA LEU A 39 -20.19 30.29 10.37
C LEU A 39 -20.92 29.80 9.11
N LYS A 40 -20.20 29.60 7.98
CA LYS A 40 -20.76 29.12 6.73
C LYS A 40 -20.55 27.62 6.58
N LYS A 41 -21.62 26.85 6.79
CA LYS A 41 -21.65 25.39 6.63
C LYS A 41 -22.45 25.06 5.37
N ASN A 42 -21.80 24.56 4.32
CA ASN A 42 -22.53 24.06 3.15
C ASN A 42 -22.77 22.55 3.30
N TYR A 43 -21.73 21.80 3.66
CA TYR A 43 -21.80 20.36 3.86
C TYR A 43 -20.94 19.95 5.06
N GLU A 44 -21.52 19.15 5.96
CA GLU A 44 -20.81 18.48 7.05
C GLU A 44 -20.56 17.03 6.66
N LEU A 45 -19.30 16.62 6.70
CA LEU A 45 -18.86 15.27 6.38
C LEU A 45 -18.22 14.61 7.59
N LEU A 46 -18.24 13.29 7.60
CA LEU A 46 -17.50 12.46 8.53
C LEU A 46 -16.38 11.76 7.77
N LEU A 47 -15.18 11.76 8.35
CA LEU A 47 -14.06 10.94 7.92
C LEU A 47 -13.48 10.22 9.13
N GLY A 48 -13.59 8.90 9.15
CA GLY A 48 -13.16 8.07 10.28
C GLY A 48 -12.31 6.90 9.87
N SER A 49 -11.55 6.35 10.81
CA SER A 49 -10.91 5.05 10.74
C SER A 49 -10.99 4.34 12.08
N LYS A 50 -11.13 3.02 12.03
CA LYS A 50 -11.12 2.14 13.18
C LYS A 50 -10.50 0.81 12.79
N LYS A 51 -9.89 0.11 13.75
CA LYS A 51 -9.51 -1.29 13.58
C LYS A 51 -10.72 -2.21 13.76
N ASP A 52 -11.12 -2.86 12.67
CA ASP A 52 -12.03 -3.98 12.64
C ASP A 52 -11.30 -5.29 12.98
N PRO A 53 -11.92 -6.21 13.75
CA PRO A 53 -11.28 -7.48 14.12
C PRO A 53 -10.94 -8.41 12.96
N GLN A 54 -11.67 -8.33 11.84
CA GLN A 54 -11.46 -9.19 10.67
C GLN A 54 -10.62 -8.50 9.60
N PHE A 55 -10.87 -7.21 9.34
CA PHE A 55 -10.26 -6.48 8.24
C PHE A 55 -9.09 -5.59 8.63
N GLY A 56 -8.76 -5.51 9.92
CA GLY A 56 -7.79 -4.54 10.41
C GLY A 56 -8.31 -3.11 10.26
N ALA A 57 -7.45 -2.16 9.94
CA ALA A 57 -7.87 -0.77 9.76
C ALA A 57 -8.84 -0.63 8.59
N VAL A 58 -9.99 0.00 8.85
CA VAL A 58 -10.97 0.41 7.84
C VAL A 58 -11.09 1.92 7.85
N ILE A 59 -11.45 2.53 6.71
CA ILE A 59 -11.71 3.96 6.57
C ILE A 59 -13.17 4.14 6.19
N ALA A 60 -13.85 5.07 6.85
CA ALA A 60 -15.25 5.38 6.61
C ALA A 60 -15.38 6.85 6.21
N PHE A 61 -16.21 7.12 5.20
CA PHE A 61 -16.49 8.46 4.69
C PHE A 61 -17.99 8.62 4.47
N GLY A 62 -18.56 9.74 4.90
CA GLY A 62 -20.01 9.93 4.87
C GLY A 62 -20.47 11.33 5.21
N ALA A 63 -21.78 11.49 5.34
CA ALA A 63 -22.36 12.70 5.94
C ALA A 63 -22.00 12.78 7.43
N GLY A 64 -21.69 13.98 7.92
CA GLY A 64 -21.35 14.26 9.32
C GLY A 64 -22.41 15.10 10.03
N GLY A 65 -22.21 15.31 11.34
CA GLY A 65 -23.12 16.09 12.19
C GLY A 65 -24.28 15.29 12.81
N THR A 66 -24.99 15.91 13.75
CA THR A 66 -26.03 15.26 14.57
C THR A 66 -27.23 14.73 13.76
N SER A 67 -27.51 15.31 12.59
CA SER A 67 -28.57 14.82 11.70
C SER A 67 -28.15 13.62 10.85
N ALA A 68 -26.84 13.35 10.74
CA ALA A 68 -26.30 12.26 9.91
C ALA A 68 -26.34 10.88 10.58
N GLU A 69 -26.37 10.82 11.91
CA GLU A 69 -26.56 9.57 12.67
C GLU A 69 -27.87 8.85 12.29
N LEU A 70 -28.87 9.61 11.80
CA LEU A 70 -30.18 9.11 11.37
C LEU A 70 -30.21 8.63 9.91
N THR A 71 -29.30 9.09 9.05
CA THR A 71 -29.35 8.83 7.59
C THR A 71 -28.49 7.66 7.12
N GLN A 72 -27.59 7.13 7.96
CA GLN A 72 -26.66 6.03 7.64
C GLN A 72 -25.91 6.21 6.31
N ASP A 73 -25.63 7.46 5.92
CA ASP A 73 -24.96 7.77 4.65
C ASP A 73 -23.45 7.61 4.79
N LEU A 74 -22.99 6.36 4.72
CA LEU A 74 -21.61 5.96 4.96
C LEU A 74 -21.11 5.02 3.88
N SER A 75 -19.88 5.25 3.43
CA SER A 75 -19.12 4.37 2.55
C SER A 75 -17.84 3.93 3.26
N VAL A 76 -17.48 2.66 3.14
CA VAL A 76 -16.33 2.06 3.84
C VAL A 76 -15.32 1.53 2.82
N GLY A 77 -14.04 1.78 3.09
CA GLY A 77 -12.92 1.34 2.28
C GLY A 77 -11.78 0.79 3.11
N LEU A 78 -10.86 0.11 2.44
CA LEU A 78 -9.68 -0.47 3.04
C LEU A 78 -8.44 0.36 2.63
N PRO A 79 -7.60 0.80 3.58
CA PRO A 79 -6.28 1.33 3.28
C PRO A 79 -5.40 0.24 2.63
N PRO A 80 -4.46 0.59 1.73
CA PRO A 80 -4.16 1.94 1.24
C PRO A 80 -5.18 2.47 0.23
N LEU A 81 -5.59 3.74 0.38
CA LEU A 81 -6.39 4.43 -0.62
C LEU A 81 -5.49 5.13 -1.65
N ASN A 82 -5.77 4.89 -2.93
CA ASN A 82 -5.33 5.74 -4.02
C ASN A 82 -6.46 6.70 -4.43
N GLN A 83 -6.19 7.61 -5.36
CA GLN A 83 -7.18 8.61 -5.79
C GLN A 83 -8.47 7.98 -6.35
N VAL A 84 -8.36 6.85 -7.06
CA VAL A 84 -9.52 6.13 -7.63
C VAL A 84 -10.37 5.50 -6.52
N LEU A 85 -9.74 4.88 -5.53
CA LEU A 85 -10.43 4.29 -4.38
C LEU A 85 -11.08 5.37 -3.51
N ALA A 86 -10.38 6.48 -3.25
CA ALA A 86 -10.92 7.62 -2.53
C ALA A 86 -12.15 8.21 -3.24
N ARG A 87 -12.07 8.40 -4.57
CA ARG A 87 -13.21 8.83 -5.38
C ARG A 87 -14.41 7.88 -5.23
N ARG A 88 -14.18 6.57 -5.32
CA ARG A 88 -15.25 5.57 -5.15
C ARG A 88 -15.91 5.62 -3.77
N LEU A 89 -15.14 5.93 -2.72
CA LEU A 89 -15.72 6.12 -1.38
C LEU A 89 -16.65 7.31 -1.35
N ILE A 90 -16.24 8.44 -1.91
CA ILE A 90 -17.07 9.63 -2.04
C ILE A 90 -18.33 9.31 -2.87
N GLU A 91 -18.16 8.72 -4.05
CA GLU A 91 -19.25 8.34 -4.97
C GLU A 91 -20.28 7.38 -4.35
N GLY A 92 -19.84 6.56 -3.39
CA GLY A 92 -20.68 5.62 -2.66
C GLY A 92 -21.69 6.27 -1.71
N THR A 93 -21.58 7.58 -1.46
CA THR A 93 -22.46 8.32 -0.53
C THR A 93 -23.65 8.99 -1.25
N ARG A 94 -24.73 9.23 -0.53
CA ARG A 94 -25.88 10.03 -0.96
C ARG A 94 -25.51 11.51 -1.00
N ILE A 95 -24.67 11.98 -0.06
CA ILE A 95 -24.19 13.36 -0.03
C ILE A 95 -23.47 13.73 -1.32
N TYR A 96 -22.70 12.80 -1.91
CA TYR A 96 -22.11 12.99 -3.24
C TYR A 96 -23.15 13.28 -4.32
N LYS A 97 -24.26 12.53 -4.35
CA LYS A 97 -25.33 12.72 -5.36
C LYS A 97 -25.98 14.08 -5.24
N ILE A 98 -26.24 14.54 -4.02
CA ILE A 98 -26.82 15.87 -3.75
C ILE A 98 -25.82 16.95 -4.14
N ALA A 99 -24.54 16.74 -3.82
CA ALA A 99 -23.52 17.76 -3.96
C ALA A 99 -23.02 17.93 -5.41
N GLN A 100 -23.28 16.96 -6.31
CA GLN A 100 -22.97 17.07 -7.74
C GLN A 100 -23.67 18.25 -8.44
N GLU A 101 -24.86 18.62 -7.98
CA GLU A 101 -25.65 19.73 -8.52
C GLU A 101 -25.35 21.07 -7.83
N SER A 102 -24.31 21.11 -6.99
CA SER A 102 -23.97 22.25 -6.14
C SER A 102 -22.53 22.75 -6.38
N PRO A 103 -22.17 23.94 -5.87
CA PRO A 103 -20.78 24.43 -5.88
C PRO A 103 -19.77 23.49 -5.22
N PHE A 104 -20.19 22.54 -4.37
CA PHE A 104 -19.33 21.55 -3.72
C PHE A 104 -18.56 20.67 -4.70
N ARG A 105 -19.02 20.55 -5.95
CA ARG A 105 -18.35 19.75 -6.98
C ARG A 105 -16.88 20.12 -7.18
N SER A 106 -16.51 21.38 -6.99
CA SER A 106 -15.11 21.85 -7.10
C SER A 106 -14.20 21.30 -6.00
N SER A 107 -14.77 20.84 -4.87
CA SER A 107 -14.02 20.35 -3.71
C SER A 107 -13.71 18.85 -3.76
N PHE A 108 -14.26 18.10 -4.72
CA PHE A 108 -14.08 16.64 -4.79
C PHE A 108 -12.62 16.23 -4.93
N GLN A 109 -11.84 16.91 -5.76
CA GLN A 109 -10.41 16.60 -5.91
C GLN A 109 -9.65 16.81 -4.59
N LEU A 110 -9.95 17.88 -3.86
CA LEU A 110 -9.34 18.13 -2.55
C LEU A 110 -9.77 17.07 -1.51
N LEU A 111 -11.02 16.63 -1.54
CA LEU A 111 -11.50 15.54 -0.67
C LEU A 111 -10.82 14.20 -1.00
N GLU A 112 -10.62 13.89 -2.28
CA GLU A 112 -9.84 12.72 -2.71
C GLU A 112 -8.42 12.78 -2.14
N GLU A 113 -7.75 13.93 -2.23
CA GLU A 113 -6.40 14.12 -1.67
C GLU A 113 -6.38 13.98 -0.14
N ILE A 114 -7.38 14.54 0.56
CA ILE A 114 -7.53 14.41 2.01
C ILE A 114 -7.71 12.94 2.39
N LEU A 115 -8.58 12.19 1.71
CA LEU A 115 -8.79 10.76 1.95
C LEU A 115 -7.51 9.93 1.73
N VAL A 116 -6.74 10.23 0.67
CA VAL A 116 -5.46 9.57 0.42
C VAL A 116 -4.45 9.87 1.54
N LYS A 117 -4.36 11.12 1.99
CA LYS A 117 -3.46 11.51 3.10
C LYS A 117 -3.92 10.92 4.44
N PHE A 118 -5.22 10.91 4.70
CA PHE A 118 -5.81 10.26 5.88
C PHE A 118 -5.49 8.76 5.88
N SER A 119 -5.62 8.10 4.73
CA SER A 119 -5.19 6.71 4.57
C SER A 119 -3.70 6.53 4.81
N GLN A 120 -2.84 7.48 4.40
CA GLN A 120 -1.40 7.41 4.64
C GLN A 120 -1.08 7.45 6.14
N ILE A 121 -1.77 8.31 6.92
CA ILE A 121 -1.63 8.35 8.38
C ILE A 121 -2.01 6.98 8.98
N VAL A 122 -3.15 6.42 8.57
CA VAL A 122 -3.59 5.10 9.05
C VAL A 122 -2.58 4.00 8.72
N ILE A 123 -1.91 4.06 7.56
CA ILE A 123 -0.87 3.09 7.17
C ILE A 123 0.38 3.23 8.03
N ASP A 124 0.82 4.47 8.26
CA ASP A 124 2.13 4.75 8.88
C ASP A 124 2.11 4.55 10.40
N PHE A 125 0.96 4.70 11.04
CA PHE A 125 0.81 4.63 12.50
C PHE A 125 -0.08 3.46 12.92
N PRO A 126 0.47 2.22 13.01
CA PRO A 126 -0.26 1.05 13.48
C PRO A 126 -0.85 1.23 14.89
N GLU A 127 -0.32 2.14 15.71
CA GLU A 127 -0.81 2.43 17.06
C GLU A 127 -2.16 3.16 17.09
N ILE A 128 -2.60 3.75 15.97
CA ILE A 128 -3.91 4.39 15.90
C ILE A 128 -5.00 3.31 15.97
N ARG A 129 -5.76 3.31 17.07
CA ARG A 129 -6.91 2.43 17.25
C ARG A 129 -8.16 2.97 16.55
N GLU A 130 -8.35 4.28 16.67
CA GLU A 130 -9.48 5.02 16.10
C GLU A 130 -9.01 6.44 15.76
N MET A 131 -9.44 6.96 14.63
CA MET A 131 -9.18 8.35 14.22
C MET A 131 -10.41 8.88 13.52
N GLU A 132 -10.91 10.04 13.93
CA GLU A 132 -12.13 10.63 13.39
C GLU A 132 -11.94 12.13 13.19
N ILE A 133 -12.47 12.64 12.08
CA ILE A 133 -12.67 14.06 11.81
C ILE A 133 -14.16 14.26 11.59
N ASN A 134 -14.83 14.88 12.55
CA ASN A 134 -16.28 15.05 12.55
C ASN A 134 -16.71 16.31 13.33
N PRO A 135 -17.14 17.40 12.68
CA PRO A 135 -17.37 17.50 11.24
C PRO A 135 -16.12 17.93 10.46
N LEU A 136 -15.97 17.35 9.28
CA LEU A 136 -15.18 17.91 8.18
C LEU A 136 -16.11 18.79 7.35
N ILE A 137 -15.96 20.12 7.46
CA ILE A 137 -16.79 21.09 6.75
C ILE A 137 -16.22 21.37 5.37
N VAL A 138 -17.09 21.37 4.37
CA VAL A 138 -16.75 21.83 3.02
C VAL A 138 -17.60 23.04 2.67
N ASN A 139 -16.96 24.06 2.11
CA ASN A 139 -17.60 25.26 1.60
C ASN A 139 -16.89 25.78 0.34
N GLU A 140 -17.35 26.90 -0.20
CA GLU A 140 -16.79 27.52 -1.42
C GLU A 140 -15.30 27.88 -1.32
N ASN A 141 -14.79 28.05 -0.10
CA ASN A 141 -13.40 28.45 0.16
C ASN A 141 -12.48 27.25 0.45
N GLY A 142 -13.02 26.02 0.48
CA GLY A 142 -12.26 24.79 0.68
C GLY A 142 -12.83 23.89 1.77
N VAL A 143 -11.94 23.09 2.37
CA VAL A 143 -12.27 22.05 3.35
C VAL A 143 -11.59 22.35 4.69
N VAL A 144 -12.33 22.25 5.79
CA VAL A 144 -11.87 22.55 7.16
C VAL A 144 -12.27 21.42 8.10
N ALA A 145 -11.29 20.84 8.80
CA ALA A 145 -11.54 19.95 9.93
C ALA A 145 -11.89 20.81 11.15
N VAL A 146 -13.12 20.69 11.66
CA VAL A 146 -13.58 21.45 12.84
C VAL A 146 -13.19 20.77 14.12
N ASP A 147 -13.36 19.45 14.16
CA ASP A 147 -12.99 18.61 15.28
C ASP A 147 -12.29 17.36 14.77
N ALA A 148 -11.33 16.88 15.56
CA ALA A 148 -10.56 15.69 15.26
C ALA A 148 -10.19 14.96 16.55
N ARG A 149 -10.43 13.65 16.56
CA ARG A 149 -10.14 12.79 17.70
C ARG A 149 -9.28 11.62 17.25
N ILE A 150 -8.21 11.33 17.97
CA ILE A 150 -7.35 10.18 17.74
C ILE A 150 -7.26 9.39 19.04
N VAL A 151 -7.53 8.10 18.98
CA VAL A 151 -7.38 7.15 20.07
C VAL A 151 -6.22 6.23 19.74
N ILE A 152 -5.23 6.20 20.63
CA ILE A 152 -4.03 5.38 20.49
C ILE A 152 -4.20 4.09 21.30
N ASP A 153 -3.70 2.97 20.79
CA ASP A 153 -3.55 1.71 21.50
C ASP A 153 -2.19 1.67 22.21
N PRO A 154 -2.12 1.79 23.54
CA PRO A 154 -0.85 1.80 24.27
C PRO A 154 -0.04 0.52 24.09
N ASN A 155 -0.70 -0.62 23.86
CA ASN A 155 0.00 -1.89 23.67
C ASN A 155 0.74 -1.93 22.32
N ALA A 156 0.18 -1.31 21.29
CA ALA A 156 0.82 -1.18 19.99
C ALA A 156 2.00 -0.19 20.03
N VAL A 157 1.98 0.80 20.93
CA VAL A 157 3.10 1.74 21.14
C VAL A 157 4.28 1.06 21.84
N LEU A 158 3.99 0.24 22.86
CA LEU A 158 5.02 -0.38 23.70
C LEU A 158 5.50 -1.74 23.19
N GLY A 159 4.74 -2.39 22.32
CA GLY A 159 5.05 -3.70 21.76
C GLY A 159 5.81 -3.63 20.43
N GLU A 160 6.34 -4.78 20.00
CA GLU A 160 6.83 -4.93 18.62
C GLU A 160 5.64 -5.08 17.66
N THR A 161 5.35 -4.03 16.87
CA THR A 161 4.40 -4.12 15.77
C THR A 161 5.11 -4.55 14.50
N LYS A 162 4.64 -5.61 13.83
CA LYS A 162 5.15 -5.94 12.50
C LYS A 162 4.69 -4.88 11.49
N PRO A 163 5.51 -4.53 10.48
CA PRO A 163 5.09 -3.57 9.46
C PRO A 163 3.76 -3.99 8.83
N TYR A 164 2.79 -3.07 8.84
CA TYR A 164 1.49 -3.22 8.18
C TYR A 164 0.61 -4.36 8.70
N GLU A 165 0.86 -4.89 9.90
CA GLU A 165 0.05 -5.97 10.49
C GLU A 165 -1.41 -5.57 10.73
N HIS A 166 -1.66 -4.28 10.95
CA HIS A 166 -2.99 -3.71 11.08
C HIS A 166 -3.72 -3.53 9.75
N LEU A 167 -3.12 -3.89 8.61
CA LEU A 167 -3.71 -3.73 7.28
C LEU A 167 -4.01 -5.10 6.65
N VAL A 168 -5.19 -5.24 6.05
CA VAL A 168 -5.51 -6.43 5.23
C VAL A 168 -4.94 -6.32 3.80
N ILE A 169 -4.67 -5.10 3.32
CA ILE A 169 -4.01 -4.86 2.03
C ILE A 169 -2.63 -4.24 2.30
N SER A 170 -1.58 -4.91 1.85
CA SER A 170 -0.22 -4.38 1.98
C SER A 170 0.01 -3.17 1.08
N PRO A 171 0.66 -2.10 1.59
CA PRO A 171 1.06 -0.98 0.76
C PRO A 171 2.19 -1.35 -0.20
N TYR A 172 2.28 -0.59 -1.29
CA TYR A 172 3.33 -0.78 -2.29
C TYR A 172 4.73 -0.56 -1.67
N PRO A 173 5.64 -1.55 -1.71
CA PRO A 173 6.87 -1.52 -0.94
C PRO A 173 7.97 -0.72 -1.65
N LYS A 174 7.85 0.62 -1.61
CA LYS A 174 8.77 1.57 -2.28
C LYS A 174 10.25 1.40 -1.89
N LYS A 175 10.53 0.87 -0.69
CA LYS A 175 11.90 0.64 -0.21
C LYS A 175 12.74 -0.28 -1.11
N TYR A 176 12.11 -1.15 -1.90
CA TYR A 176 12.82 -2.04 -2.83
C TYR A 176 13.11 -1.41 -4.20
N ILE A 177 12.80 -0.11 -4.39
CA ILE A 177 13.16 0.59 -5.61
C ILE A 177 14.65 0.94 -5.55
N THR A 178 15.44 0.38 -6.47
CA THR A 178 16.87 0.66 -6.59
C THR A 178 17.29 0.81 -8.04
N ARG A 179 18.30 1.63 -8.30
CA ARG A 179 18.98 1.67 -9.60
C ARG A 179 20.13 0.67 -9.62
N PHE A 180 20.41 0.12 -10.79
CA PHE A 180 21.51 -0.81 -11.03
C PHE A 180 22.05 -0.59 -12.44
N THR A 181 23.37 -0.66 -12.60
CA THR A 181 24.02 -0.54 -13.91
C THR A 181 24.50 -1.91 -14.35
N LEU A 182 24.07 -2.33 -15.52
CA LEU A 182 24.48 -3.59 -16.14
C LEU A 182 25.95 -3.55 -16.55
N LYS A 183 26.57 -4.72 -16.77
CA LYS A 183 27.97 -4.81 -17.22
C LYS A 183 28.26 -4.08 -18.54
N ASN A 184 27.24 -3.87 -19.37
CA ASN A 184 27.36 -3.11 -20.62
C ASN A 184 27.08 -1.61 -20.45
N GLY A 185 27.01 -1.10 -19.23
CA GLY A 185 26.78 0.31 -18.91
C GLY A 185 25.32 0.76 -18.96
N VAL A 186 24.37 -0.12 -19.34
CA VAL A 186 22.95 0.24 -19.38
C VAL A 186 22.39 0.36 -17.97
N GLU A 187 21.77 1.50 -17.66
CA GLU A 187 21.04 1.70 -16.41
C GLU A 187 19.68 1.01 -16.42
N VAL A 188 19.35 0.39 -15.29
CA VAL A 188 18.08 -0.30 -15.06
C VAL A 188 17.54 0.06 -13.68
N THR A 189 16.23 0.17 -13.56
CA THR A 189 15.56 0.34 -12.28
C THR A 189 14.94 -0.99 -11.87
N LEU A 190 15.30 -1.46 -10.68
CA LEU A 190 14.62 -2.58 -10.03
C LEU A 190 13.52 -2.02 -9.14
N ARG A 191 12.31 -2.56 -9.24
CA ARG A 191 11.18 -2.15 -8.40
C ARG A 191 10.16 -3.26 -8.26
N PRO A 192 9.32 -3.25 -7.21
CA PRO A 192 8.18 -4.15 -7.14
C PRO A 192 7.21 -3.92 -8.32
N ILE A 193 6.61 -5.01 -8.81
CA ILE A 193 5.56 -4.95 -9.83
C ILE A 193 4.32 -4.26 -9.27
N LYS A 194 3.57 -3.58 -10.13
CA LYS A 194 2.28 -2.97 -9.81
C LYS A 194 1.16 -3.60 -10.63
N PRO A 195 -0.10 -3.50 -10.16
CA PRO A 195 -1.27 -3.88 -10.95
C PRO A 195 -1.29 -3.31 -12.37
N GLU A 196 -0.83 -2.06 -12.55
CA GLU A 196 -0.86 -1.38 -13.85
C GLU A 196 0.20 -1.90 -14.85
N ASP A 197 1.14 -2.74 -14.41
CA ASP A 197 2.21 -3.27 -15.25
C ASP A 197 1.75 -4.43 -16.16
N GLU A 198 0.48 -4.84 -16.14
CA GLU A 198 -0.07 -5.98 -16.91
C GLU A 198 0.35 -5.93 -18.40
N ASN A 199 0.25 -4.76 -19.02
CA ASN A 199 0.63 -4.56 -20.42
C ASN A 199 2.14 -4.67 -20.65
N LEU A 200 2.96 -4.16 -19.72
CA LEU A 200 4.41 -4.25 -19.79
C LEU A 200 4.88 -5.70 -19.60
N LEU A 201 4.24 -6.41 -18.66
CA LEU A 201 4.52 -7.81 -18.36
C LEU A 201 4.14 -8.71 -19.54
N ARG A 202 3.00 -8.45 -20.18
CA ARG A 202 2.59 -9.14 -21.41
C ARG A 202 3.64 -9.00 -22.51
N LYS A 203 4.07 -7.76 -22.80
CA LYS A 203 5.13 -7.49 -23.78
C LYS A 203 6.42 -8.23 -23.43
N PHE A 204 6.77 -8.29 -22.14
CA PHE A 204 7.95 -9.01 -21.69
C PHE A 204 7.83 -10.52 -21.85
N TYR A 205 6.71 -11.17 -21.53
CA TYR A 205 6.62 -12.62 -21.70
C TYR A 205 6.53 -13.08 -23.16
N CYS A 206 6.05 -12.24 -24.07
CA CYS A 206 5.98 -12.54 -25.50
C CYS A 206 7.30 -12.31 -26.26
N SER A 207 8.34 -11.74 -25.62
CA SER A 207 9.59 -11.36 -26.30
C SER A 207 10.76 -12.35 -26.22
N PRO A 208 10.99 -13.08 -25.10
CA PRO A 208 12.09 -14.04 -25.00
C PRO A 208 11.83 -15.31 -25.81
N SER A 209 12.91 -16.02 -26.14
CA SER A 209 12.87 -17.33 -26.79
C SER A 209 12.16 -18.40 -25.94
N GLU A 210 11.74 -19.48 -26.61
CA GLU A 210 11.16 -20.65 -25.96
C GLU A 210 12.10 -21.22 -24.88
N GLU A 211 13.41 -21.20 -25.10
CA GLU A 211 14.42 -21.64 -24.11
C GLU A 211 14.35 -20.85 -22.79
N THR A 212 13.96 -19.58 -22.83
CA THR A 212 13.87 -18.71 -21.64
C THR A 212 12.53 -18.83 -20.92
N ILE A 213 11.42 -19.02 -21.66
CA ILE A 213 10.06 -19.04 -21.11
C ILE A 213 9.60 -20.44 -20.71
N ARG A 214 9.98 -21.48 -21.47
CA ARG A 214 9.57 -22.87 -21.21
C ARG A 214 9.93 -23.33 -19.79
N PRO A 215 11.14 -23.07 -19.24
CA PRO A 215 11.47 -23.46 -17.87
C PRO A 215 10.62 -22.74 -16.80
N ARG A 216 10.02 -21.58 -17.12
CA ARG A 216 9.20 -20.81 -16.17
C ARG A 216 7.77 -21.32 -16.08
N PHE A 217 7.17 -21.69 -17.21
CA PHE A 217 5.76 -22.06 -17.27
C PHE A 217 5.52 -23.56 -17.46
N PHE A 218 6.59 -24.35 -17.63
CA PHE A 218 6.54 -25.77 -17.99
C PHE A 218 5.75 -26.06 -19.29
N GLN A 219 5.41 -25.02 -20.05
CA GLN A 219 4.66 -25.04 -21.31
C GLN A 219 5.09 -23.86 -22.20
N VAL A 220 4.95 -24.02 -23.52
CA VAL A 220 5.15 -22.94 -24.49
C VAL A 220 3.80 -22.29 -24.77
N PHE A 221 3.63 -21.04 -24.35
CA PHE A 221 2.47 -20.24 -24.69
C PHE A 221 2.76 -19.40 -25.95
N ARG A 222 1.89 -19.46 -26.96
CA ARG A 222 1.88 -18.44 -28.03
C ARG A 222 1.44 -17.07 -27.49
N GLU A 223 0.53 -17.08 -26.50
CA GLU A 223 0.08 -15.91 -25.75
C GLU A 223 -0.10 -16.28 -24.28
N VAL A 224 0.37 -15.43 -23.36
CA VAL A 224 0.18 -15.66 -21.92
C VAL A 224 -1.27 -15.34 -21.55
N PRO A 225 -2.02 -16.29 -20.94
CA PRO A 225 -3.40 -16.05 -20.52
C PRO A 225 -3.51 -14.82 -19.62
N ARG A 226 -4.58 -14.05 -19.79
CA ARG A 226 -4.79 -12.82 -19.01
C ARG A 226 -4.88 -13.12 -17.51
N GLU A 227 -5.47 -14.25 -17.10
CA GLU A 227 -5.52 -14.62 -15.68
C GLU A 227 -4.11 -14.77 -15.07
N THR A 228 -3.14 -15.30 -15.83
CA THR A 228 -1.75 -15.44 -15.38
C THR A 228 -1.10 -14.07 -15.18
N LEU A 229 -1.32 -13.13 -16.10
CA LEU A 229 -0.80 -11.77 -15.97
C LEU A 229 -1.39 -11.05 -14.75
N ILE A 230 -2.70 -11.19 -14.54
CA ILE A 230 -3.38 -10.62 -13.37
C ILE A 230 -2.78 -11.18 -12.09
N ARG A 231 -2.61 -12.50 -11.98
CA ARG A 231 -1.98 -13.15 -10.81
C ARG A 231 -0.56 -12.66 -10.57
N HIS A 232 0.23 -12.41 -11.61
CA HIS A 232 1.60 -11.94 -11.45
C HIS A 232 1.70 -10.43 -11.14
N CYS A 233 0.67 -9.64 -11.41
CA CYS A 233 0.64 -8.19 -11.16
C CYS A 233 -0.10 -7.79 -9.87
N HIS A 234 -1.10 -8.55 -9.44
CA HIS A 234 -1.93 -8.28 -8.26
C HIS A 234 -1.47 -9.14 -7.08
N LEU A 235 -0.31 -8.80 -6.53
CA LEU A 235 0.31 -9.54 -5.45
C LEU A 235 -0.11 -9.01 -4.08
N ASP A 236 -0.35 -9.91 -3.15
CA ASP A 236 -0.31 -9.59 -1.72
C ASP A 236 1.16 -9.51 -1.30
N TYR A 237 1.71 -8.29 -1.21
CA TYR A 237 3.14 -8.06 -0.92
C TYR A 237 3.63 -8.66 0.40
N ASN A 238 2.72 -9.05 1.30
CA ASN A 238 3.08 -9.78 2.52
C ASN A 238 3.38 -11.27 2.26
N ARG A 239 2.82 -11.85 1.21
CA ARG A 239 2.95 -13.29 0.91
C ARG A 239 3.69 -13.57 -0.39
N GLU A 240 3.57 -12.66 -1.34
CA GLU A 240 4.10 -12.78 -2.68
C GLU A 240 4.82 -11.49 -3.06
N MET A 241 6.01 -11.60 -3.62
CA MET A 241 6.76 -10.46 -4.11
C MET A 241 7.18 -10.70 -5.55
N ALA A 242 7.11 -9.67 -6.38
CA ALA A 242 7.78 -9.67 -7.67
C ALA A 242 8.56 -8.38 -7.87
N ILE A 243 9.86 -8.50 -8.14
CA ILE A 243 10.74 -7.40 -8.53
C ILE A 243 10.94 -7.47 -10.03
N ILE A 244 10.57 -6.41 -10.72
CA ILE A 244 10.85 -6.22 -12.15
C ILE A 244 12.10 -5.38 -12.33
N ALA A 245 12.86 -5.69 -13.36
CA ALA A 245 13.90 -4.84 -13.90
C ALA A 245 13.34 -4.10 -15.10
N GLU A 246 13.25 -2.79 -15.01
CA GLU A 246 12.77 -1.93 -16.09
C GLU A 246 13.88 -1.05 -16.64
N ARG A 247 13.83 -0.86 -17.95
CA ARG A 247 14.65 0.11 -18.67
C ARG A 247 13.73 1.15 -19.28
N GLU A 248 14.13 2.40 -19.16
CA GLU A 248 13.49 3.53 -19.83
C GLU A 248 14.37 3.99 -21.00
N ARG A 249 13.80 4.07 -22.19
CA ARG A 249 14.47 4.61 -23.38
C ARG A 249 13.47 5.44 -24.18
N GLU A 250 13.82 6.70 -24.49
CA GLU A 250 13.08 7.55 -25.44
C GLU A 250 11.55 7.58 -25.13
N SER A 251 11.19 7.63 -23.83
CA SER A 251 9.81 7.61 -23.30
C SER A 251 9.06 6.28 -23.35
N GLU A 252 9.69 5.17 -23.78
CA GLU A 252 9.12 3.84 -23.64
C GLU A 252 9.76 3.08 -22.47
N ARG A 253 8.93 2.61 -21.54
CA ARG A 253 9.32 1.72 -20.45
C ARG A 253 9.19 0.28 -20.91
N ARG A 254 10.21 -0.55 -20.65
CA ARG A 254 10.19 -1.98 -20.94
C ARG A 254 10.72 -2.78 -19.77
N ILE A 255 10.02 -3.87 -19.44
CA ILE A 255 10.53 -4.88 -18.51
C ILE A 255 11.54 -5.73 -19.28
N ILE A 256 12.70 -5.94 -18.67
CA ILE A 256 13.82 -6.71 -19.22
C ILE A 256 14.19 -7.93 -18.36
N GLY A 257 13.61 -8.02 -17.16
CA GLY A 257 13.70 -9.18 -16.28
C GLY A 257 12.70 -9.07 -15.13
N ILE A 258 12.37 -10.22 -14.54
CA ILE A 258 11.47 -10.31 -13.38
C ILE A 258 11.96 -11.42 -12.46
N SER A 259 11.83 -11.21 -11.16
CA SER A 259 12.05 -12.22 -10.13
C SER A 259 10.85 -12.23 -9.20
N MET A 260 10.32 -13.41 -8.92
CA MET A 260 9.13 -13.63 -8.10
C MET A 260 9.49 -14.51 -6.90
N LEU A 261 8.87 -14.25 -5.75
CA LEU A 261 8.94 -15.04 -4.53
C LEU A 261 7.51 -15.25 -4.02
N THR A 262 7.13 -16.50 -3.77
CA THR A 262 5.83 -16.89 -3.23
C THR A 262 6.05 -17.68 -1.96
N ALA A 263 5.57 -17.18 -0.83
CA ALA A 263 5.68 -17.86 0.46
C ALA A 263 4.70 -19.04 0.55
N ASP A 264 5.17 -20.15 1.11
CA ASP A 264 4.36 -21.35 1.37
C ASP A 264 3.28 -21.10 2.44
N PRO A 265 2.23 -21.93 2.48
CA PRO A 265 1.33 -21.99 3.62
C PRO A 265 2.12 -22.22 4.92
N GLY A 266 2.13 -21.24 5.83
CA GLY A 266 2.91 -21.26 7.06
C GLY A 266 4.13 -20.32 7.09
N ARG A 267 4.48 -19.67 5.97
CA ARG A 267 5.49 -18.58 5.89
C ARG A 267 6.87 -18.94 6.45
N LYS A 268 7.25 -20.22 6.41
CA LYS A 268 8.61 -20.69 6.75
C LYS A 268 9.52 -20.77 5.54
N SER A 269 8.96 -21.16 4.41
CA SER A 269 9.68 -21.25 3.14
C SER A 269 8.98 -20.49 2.04
N GLY A 270 9.70 -20.21 0.96
CA GLY A 270 9.13 -19.63 -0.25
C GLY A 270 9.82 -20.11 -1.52
N GLU A 271 9.02 -20.28 -2.56
CA GLU A 271 9.50 -20.57 -3.91
C GLU A 271 9.86 -19.27 -4.61
N PHE A 272 11.02 -19.23 -5.27
CA PHE A 272 11.36 -18.13 -6.16
C PHE A 272 11.60 -18.58 -7.60
N ALA A 273 11.37 -17.65 -8.53
CA ALA A 273 11.65 -17.84 -9.95
C ALA A 273 12.17 -16.55 -10.57
N VAL A 274 13.14 -16.65 -11.47
CA VAL A 274 13.74 -15.51 -12.16
C VAL A 274 13.70 -15.73 -13.67
N VAL A 275 13.34 -14.69 -14.41
CA VAL A 275 13.35 -14.67 -15.88
C VAL A 275 14.06 -13.40 -16.33
N VAL A 276 15.00 -13.54 -17.26
CA VAL A 276 15.75 -12.44 -17.85
C VAL A 276 15.66 -12.54 -19.36
N GLY A 277 15.25 -11.46 -20.02
CA GLY A 277 15.15 -11.43 -21.48
C GLY A 277 16.49 -11.71 -22.14
N ASP A 278 16.48 -12.42 -23.27
CA ASP A 278 17.66 -13.02 -23.89
C ASP A 278 18.82 -12.04 -24.11
N GLN A 279 18.51 -10.83 -24.60
CA GLN A 279 19.49 -9.76 -24.86
C GLN A 279 20.17 -9.23 -23.59
N TRP A 280 19.61 -9.53 -22.42
CA TRP A 280 20.05 -9.02 -21.11
C TRP A 280 20.71 -10.11 -20.25
N GLN A 281 20.79 -11.34 -20.75
CA GLN A 281 21.46 -12.44 -20.08
C GLN A 281 22.99 -12.23 -20.05
N GLY A 282 23.67 -12.81 -19.06
CA GLY A 282 25.13 -12.67 -18.89
C GLY A 282 25.61 -11.31 -18.37
N LEU A 283 24.75 -10.28 -18.36
CA LEU A 283 25.07 -8.91 -17.93
C LEU A 283 24.95 -8.67 -16.41
N GLY A 284 24.73 -9.73 -15.63
CA GLY A 284 24.60 -9.66 -14.16
C GLY A 284 23.18 -9.44 -13.63
N LEU A 285 22.20 -9.20 -14.52
CA LEU A 285 20.82 -8.89 -14.11
C LEU A 285 20.16 -9.99 -13.27
N GLY A 286 20.24 -11.25 -13.73
CA GLY A 286 19.65 -12.38 -13.00
C GLY A 286 20.25 -12.57 -11.60
N SER A 287 21.55 -12.30 -11.44
CA SER A 287 22.19 -12.30 -10.13
C SER A 287 21.65 -11.22 -9.22
N ARG A 288 21.56 -9.98 -9.71
CA ARG A 288 21.06 -8.87 -8.91
C ARG A 288 19.60 -9.07 -8.52
N LEU A 289 18.77 -9.56 -9.43
CA LEU A 289 17.37 -9.92 -9.17
C LEU A 289 17.22 -11.02 -8.11
N THR A 290 18.11 -12.01 -8.13
CA THR A 290 18.15 -13.08 -7.13
C THR A 290 18.58 -12.54 -5.76
N ASP A 291 19.57 -11.64 -5.73
CA ASP A 291 20.01 -10.97 -4.50
C ASP A 291 18.87 -10.20 -3.83
N CYS A 292 18.12 -9.41 -4.61
CA CYS A 292 16.95 -8.69 -4.11
C CYS A 292 15.90 -9.64 -3.51
N ILE A 293 15.60 -10.77 -4.16
CA ILE A 293 14.63 -11.73 -3.62
C ILE A 293 15.14 -12.43 -2.35
N ILE A 294 16.43 -12.72 -2.25
CA ILE A 294 17.03 -13.27 -1.03
C ILE A 294 16.88 -12.28 0.12
N GLU A 295 17.20 -10.99 -0.10
CA GLU A 295 17.04 -9.92 0.89
C GLU A 295 15.57 -9.80 1.33
N ILE A 296 14.64 -9.77 0.38
CA ILE A 296 13.21 -9.69 0.67
C ILE A 296 12.72 -10.92 1.44
N GLY A 297 13.18 -12.12 1.09
CA GLY A 297 12.83 -13.35 1.82
C GLY A 297 13.24 -13.28 3.28
N ARG A 298 14.39 -12.67 3.60
CA ARG A 298 14.83 -12.46 4.98
C ARG A 298 13.94 -11.46 5.71
N GLU A 299 13.60 -10.35 5.07
CA GLU A 299 12.72 -9.33 5.65
C GLU A 299 11.28 -9.84 5.86
N MET A 300 10.83 -10.77 5.02
CA MET A 300 9.56 -11.49 5.21
C MET A 300 9.60 -12.52 6.35
N GLY A 301 10.78 -12.79 6.93
CA GLY A 301 10.97 -13.75 8.01
C GLY A 301 10.97 -15.22 7.55
N LEU A 302 11.26 -15.49 6.28
CA LEU A 302 11.35 -16.87 5.78
C LEU A 302 12.64 -17.53 6.27
N GLU A 303 12.55 -18.78 6.73
CA GLU A 303 13.70 -19.61 7.14
C GLU A 303 14.50 -20.09 5.92
N ARG A 304 13.81 -20.38 4.80
CA ARG A 304 14.39 -20.98 3.59
C ARG A 304 13.73 -20.47 2.32
N ILE A 305 14.49 -20.32 1.25
CA ILE A 305 13.95 -20.15 -0.10
C ILE A 305 14.37 -21.30 -1.00
N TYR A 306 13.57 -21.62 -2.00
CA TYR A 306 13.90 -22.66 -2.97
C TYR A 306 13.40 -22.34 -4.38
N ALA A 307 13.93 -23.05 -5.38
CA ALA A 307 13.47 -22.99 -6.76
C ALA A 307 13.49 -24.39 -7.38
N PHE A 308 12.55 -24.65 -8.27
CA PHE A 308 12.60 -25.80 -9.18
C PHE A 308 13.27 -25.37 -10.48
N ILE A 309 14.30 -26.11 -10.87
CA ILE A 309 15.15 -25.79 -12.02
C ILE A 309 15.21 -27.01 -12.92
N SER A 310 14.97 -26.81 -14.21
CA SER A 310 15.18 -27.87 -15.20
C SER A 310 16.65 -28.29 -15.23
N SER A 311 16.92 -29.58 -15.32
CA SER A 311 18.28 -30.15 -15.24
C SER A 311 19.23 -29.69 -16.35
N ASP A 312 18.68 -29.24 -17.48
CA ASP A 312 19.39 -28.67 -18.62
C ASP A 312 19.74 -27.17 -18.47
N ASN A 313 19.13 -26.48 -17.49
CA ASN A 313 19.34 -25.05 -17.27
C ASN A 313 20.63 -24.76 -16.49
N SER A 314 21.77 -24.99 -17.16
CA SER A 314 23.11 -24.78 -16.61
C SER A 314 23.35 -23.35 -16.11
N ARG A 315 22.72 -22.34 -16.73
CA ARG A 315 22.83 -20.93 -16.30
C ARG A 315 22.22 -20.72 -14.91
N MET A 316 21.00 -21.21 -14.69
CA MET A 316 20.32 -21.10 -13.39
C MET A 316 21.00 -21.95 -12.32
N ILE A 317 21.46 -23.16 -12.67
CA ILE A 317 22.26 -24.01 -11.77
C ILE A 317 23.51 -23.26 -11.33
N ASN A 318 24.29 -22.71 -12.26
CA ASN A 318 25.50 -21.93 -11.95
C ASN A 318 25.20 -20.68 -11.11
N LEU A 319 24.07 -20.02 -11.35
CA LEU A 319 23.63 -18.88 -10.56
C LEU A 319 23.35 -19.29 -9.11
N CYS A 320 22.53 -20.33 -8.91
CA CYS A 320 22.20 -20.87 -7.59
C CYS A 320 23.45 -21.38 -6.85
N THR A 321 24.36 -22.07 -7.54
CA THR A 321 25.63 -22.53 -6.96
C THR A 321 26.46 -21.37 -6.41
N LYS A 322 26.59 -20.28 -7.19
CA LYS A 322 27.33 -19.07 -6.75
C LYS A 322 26.69 -18.38 -5.55
N LYS A 323 25.38 -18.55 -5.36
CA LYS A 323 24.62 -18.00 -4.23
C LYS A 323 24.53 -18.96 -3.04
N GLY A 324 25.19 -20.12 -3.10
CA GLY A 324 25.28 -21.07 -1.99
C GLY A 324 24.05 -21.98 -1.84
N PHE A 325 23.21 -22.11 -2.87
CA PHE A 325 22.10 -23.05 -2.85
C PHE A 325 22.61 -24.50 -2.84
N LYS A 326 21.92 -25.34 -2.05
CA LYS A 326 22.11 -26.79 -2.04
C LYS A 326 21.10 -27.42 -3.00
N PHE A 327 21.52 -28.45 -3.72
CA PHE A 327 20.71 -29.09 -4.74
C PHE A 327 20.24 -30.48 -4.29
N GLU A 328 18.98 -30.78 -4.57
CA GLU A 328 18.34 -32.07 -4.37
C GLU A 328 17.72 -32.49 -5.70
N LYS A 329 18.08 -33.68 -6.20
CA LYS A 329 17.46 -34.22 -7.43
C LYS A 329 16.06 -34.73 -7.10
N ILE A 330 15.06 -34.26 -7.84
CA ILE A 330 13.68 -34.76 -7.70
C ILE A 330 13.44 -35.91 -8.68
N ASN A 331 13.77 -35.69 -9.96
CA ASN A 331 13.67 -36.70 -11.01
C ASN A 331 14.74 -36.43 -12.09
N GLY A 332 14.65 -37.11 -13.24
CA GLY A 332 15.60 -36.95 -14.34
C GLY A 332 15.59 -35.58 -15.03
N GLU A 333 14.54 -34.79 -14.83
CA GLU A 333 14.31 -33.51 -15.55
C GLU A 333 14.36 -32.29 -14.62
N LEU A 334 14.18 -32.46 -13.31
CA LEU A 334 14.04 -31.39 -12.33
C LEU A 334 14.98 -31.52 -11.13
N VAL A 335 15.59 -30.40 -10.78
CA VAL A 335 16.45 -30.22 -9.61
C VAL A 335 15.85 -29.15 -8.71
N LYS A 336 15.74 -29.44 -7.41
CA LYS A 336 15.36 -28.46 -6.39
C LYS A 336 16.60 -27.81 -5.82
N ALA A 337 16.72 -26.50 -5.97
CA ALA A 337 17.75 -25.71 -5.30
C ALA A 337 17.15 -25.06 -4.05
N GLY A 338 17.78 -25.21 -2.89
CA GLY A 338 17.34 -24.56 -1.65
C GLY A 338 18.45 -23.84 -0.91
N LEU A 339 18.13 -22.68 -0.34
CA LEU A 339 19.02 -21.84 0.44
C LEU A 339 18.35 -21.51 1.77
N ASN A 340 19.02 -21.81 2.88
CA ASN A 340 18.62 -21.31 4.19
C ASN A 340 19.07 -19.86 4.29
N ILE A 341 18.20 -18.96 4.73
CA ILE A 341 18.45 -17.51 4.70
C ILE A 341 18.38 -16.85 6.08
N ILE A 342 18.12 -17.63 7.13
CA ILE A 342 18.25 -17.27 8.55
C ILE A 342 19.54 -17.87 9.11
#